data_AF-A0A653J6V9-F1
#
_entry.id   AF-A0A653J6V9-F1
#
_cell.length_a   1.000
_cell.length_b   1.000
_cell.length_c   1.000
_cell.angle_alpha   90.00
_cell.angle_beta   90.00
_cell.angle_gamma   90.00
#
_symmetry.space_group_name_H-M   'P 1'
#
loop_
_entity.id
_entity.type
_entity.pdbx_description
1 polymer ?
#
loop_
_entity_poly.entity_id
_entity_poly.type
_entity_poly.pdbx_seq_one_letter_code
_entity_poly.pdbx_strand_id
1 'polypeptide(L)'
;MKSGLGKEPLRRFRRHEHLALAGEAQDRVYRLDEGWACRYMLLPDGRRQITALYLPGDFCEPQWVLAGRAELPIVALTDVIATEIPLGSIGGDSDEGVSELTEALMTNFNRQSDWIVSLGRRSASGRIAALFAEIYNRLQRNGRVRQPCTIPLTQQDIADVWA
;
A
#
# COMPACT_ATOMS: atom_id res chain seq x y z
N MET A 1 8.39 -5.56 -16.03
CA MET A 1 9.58 -6.31 -15.56
C MET A 1 9.08 -7.52 -14.80
N LYS A 2 9.55 -8.73 -15.13
CA LYS A 2 9.23 -9.93 -14.34
C LYS A 2 10.08 -9.84 -13.07
N SER A 3 9.45 -9.60 -11.93
CA SER A 3 10.12 -9.60 -10.63
C SER A 3 10.81 -10.95 -10.38
N GLY A 4 12.04 -10.92 -9.85
CA GLY A 4 12.82 -12.09 -9.47
C GLY A 4 12.21 -12.93 -8.34
N LEU A 5 11.09 -12.49 -7.74
CA LEU A 5 10.37 -13.14 -6.63
C LEU A 5 9.45 -14.30 -7.07
N GLY A 6 9.74 -14.96 -8.20
CA GLY A 6 8.81 -15.85 -8.93
C GLY A 6 8.43 -17.21 -8.29
N LYS A 7 8.71 -17.45 -7.01
CA LYS A 7 8.36 -18.72 -6.31
C LYS A 7 7.73 -18.55 -4.93
N GLU A 8 7.29 -17.35 -4.60
CA GLU A 8 6.77 -17.07 -3.27
C GLU A 8 5.28 -17.40 -3.14
N PRO A 9 4.82 -17.83 -1.96
CA PRO A 9 3.44 -18.24 -1.76
C PRO A 9 2.49 -17.06 -1.95
N LEU A 10 1.37 -17.31 -2.64
CA LEU A 10 0.28 -16.34 -2.73
C LEU A 10 -0.60 -16.45 -1.49
N ARG A 11 -0.89 -15.29 -0.88
CA ARG A 11 -1.85 -15.17 0.21
C ARG A 11 -3.10 -14.45 -0.26
N ARG A 12 -4.25 -14.88 0.25
CA ARG A 12 -5.55 -14.29 -0.04
C ARG A 12 -6.11 -13.67 1.23
N PHE A 13 -6.64 -12.47 1.11
CA PHE A 13 -7.34 -11.76 2.16
C PHE A 13 -8.72 -11.36 1.66
N ARG A 14 -9.75 -11.59 2.46
CA ARG A 14 -11.10 -11.09 2.15
C ARG A 14 -11.17 -9.60 2.42
N ARG A 15 -12.12 -8.91 1.79
CA ARG A 15 -12.46 -7.54 2.16
C ARG A 15 -12.65 -7.42 3.68
N HIS A 16 -12.03 -6.39 4.26
CA HIS A 16 -11.96 -6.06 5.68
C HIS A 16 -11.10 -7.00 6.55
N GLU A 17 -10.41 -7.98 5.95
CA GLU A 17 -9.40 -8.77 6.65
C GLU A 17 -8.10 -7.98 6.79
N HIS A 18 -7.43 -8.13 7.94
CA HIS A 18 -6.15 -7.49 8.20
C HIS A 18 -5.00 -8.26 7.54
N LEU A 19 -4.17 -7.54 6.78
CA LEU A 19 -2.88 -8.05 6.30
C LEU A 19 -1.84 -8.00 7.43
N ALA A 20 -1.97 -7.02 8.33
CA ALA A 20 -1.19 -6.88 9.54
C ALA A 20 -2.00 -6.12 10.61
N LEU A 21 -1.78 -6.49 11.86
CA LEU A 21 -2.29 -5.77 13.04
C LEU A 21 -1.22 -4.85 13.63
N ALA A 22 -1.65 -3.79 14.31
CA ALA A 22 -0.72 -2.91 15.02
C ALA A 22 0.05 -3.68 16.10
N GLY A 23 1.37 -3.51 16.14
CA GLY A 23 2.27 -4.18 17.07
C GLY A 23 2.62 -5.63 16.71
N GLU A 24 2.02 -6.19 15.66
CA GLU A 24 2.31 -7.56 15.21
C GLU A 24 3.74 -7.65 14.67
N ALA A 25 4.49 -8.67 15.13
CA ALA A 25 5.80 -8.97 14.58
C ALA A 25 5.66 -9.41 13.12
N GLN A 26 6.56 -8.94 12.26
CA GLN A 26 6.53 -9.23 10.84
C GLN A 26 7.82 -9.93 10.44
N ASP A 27 7.68 -11.11 9.84
CA ASP A 27 8.75 -11.90 9.24
C ASP A 27 8.63 -11.96 7.71
N ARG A 28 7.68 -11.22 7.14
CA ARG A 28 7.40 -11.12 5.70
C ARG A 28 6.84 -9.76 5.32
N VAL A 29 6.93 -9.42 4.04
CA VAL A 29 6.24 -8.28 3.41
C VAL A 29 5.30 -8.79 2.32
N TYR A 30 4.25 -8.03 2.04
CA TYR A 30 3.29 -8.36 1.00
C TYR A 30 3.46 -7.44 -0.20
N ARG A 31 3.54 -8.00 -1.41
CA ARG A 31 3.33 -7.24 -2.63
C ARG A 31 1.94 -7.56 -3.18
N LEU A 32 1.10 -6.55 -3.36
CA LEU A 32 -0.26 -6.76 -3.87
C LEU A 32 -0.21 -7.17 -5.34
N ASP A 33 -0.81 -8.31 -5.67
CA ASP A 33 -0.99 -8.76 -7.04
C ASP A 33 -2.38 -8.42 -7.56
N GLU A 34 -3.40 -8.47 -6.69
CA GLU A 34 -4.77 -8.07 -6.98
C GLU A 34 -5.42 -7.43 -5.74
N GLY A 35 -6.44 -6.62 -5.98
CA GLY A 35 -7.17 -5.93 -4.91
C GLY A 35 -6.47 -4.68 -4.39
N TRP A 36 -7.07 -4.10 -3.36
CA TRP A 36 -6.65 -2.85 -2.74
C TRP A 36 -6.64 -3.02 -1.22
N ALA A 37 -5.66 -2.41 -0.58
CA ALA A 37 -5.56 -2.35 0.88
C ALA A 37 -5.22 -0.93 1.32
N CYS A 38 -5.38 -0.65 2.61
CA CYS A 38 -4.93 0.60 3.20
C CYS A 38 -4.28 0.39 4.56
N ARG A 39 -3.34 1.28 4.89
CA ARG A 39 -2.85 1.47 6.25
C ARG A 39 -3.64 2.60 6.88
N TYR A 40 -4.07 2.42 8.12
CA TYR A 40 -4.88 3.42 8.81
C TYR A 40 -4.50 3.58 10.27
N MET A 41 -4.87 4.71 10.84
CA MET A 41 -4.84 5.00 12.26
C MET A 41 -6.27 5.19 12.77
N LEU A 42 -6.57 4.64 13.95
CA LEU A 42 -7.78 5.00 14.69
C LEU A 42 -7.45 6.13 15.65
N LEU A 43 -8.24 7.19 15.58
CA LEU A 43 -8.12 8.34 16.46
C LEU A 43 -8.91 8.09 17.77
N PRO A 44 -8.57 8.79 18.87
CA PRO A 44 -9.26 8.61 20.15
C PRO A 44 -10.77 8.87 20.11
N ASP A 45 -11.23 9.68 19.16
CA ASP A 45 -12.64 9.99 18.92
C ASP A 45 -13.36 8.94 18.04
N GLY A 46 -12.67 7.85 17.68
CA GLY A 46 -13.20 6.75 16.87
C GLY A 46 -13.12 6.98 15.37
N ARG A 47 -12.67 8.16 14.90
CA ARG A 47 -12.45 8.38 13.47
C ARG A 47 -11.26 7.57 12.95
N ARG A 48 -11.33 7.20 11.67
CA ARG A 48 -10.27 6.51 10.96
C ARG A 48 -9.56 7.49 10.04
N GLN A 49 -8.24 7.49 10.07
CA GLN A 49 -7.39 8.19 9.11
C GLN A 49 -6.65 7.15 8.28
N ILE A 50 -6.90 7.10 6.97
CA ILE A 50 -6.08 6.34 6.02
C ILE A 50 -4.79 7.12 5.78
N THR A 51 -3.65 6.46 6.01
CA THR A 51 -2.30 7.04 5.89
C THR A 51 -1.49 6.44 4.75
N ALA A 52 -1.99 5.39 4.10
CA ALA A 52 -1.48 4.89 2.82
C ALA A 52 -2.55 4.04 2.10
N LEU A 53 -2.51 4.06 0.77
CA LEU A 53 -3.25 3.14 -0.09
C LEU A 53 -2.27 2.23 -0.84
N TYR A 54 -2.53 0.93 -0.83
CA TYR A 54 -1.78 -0.08 -1.58
C TYR A 54 -2.65 -0.60 -2.72
N LEU A 55 -2.11 -0.51 -3.93
CA LEU A 55 -2.71 -0.93 -5.19
C LEU A 55 -1.89 -2.11 -5.74
N PRO A 56 -2.38 -2.83 -6.75
CA PRO A 56 -1.61 -3.89 -7.37
C PRO A 56 -0.25 -3.40 -7.88
N GLY A 57 0.83 -4.04 -7.43
CA GLY A 57 2.22 -3.70 -7.68
C GLY A 57 2.91 -3.00 -6.50
N ASP A 58 2.17 -2.48 -5.52
CA ASP A 58 2.80 -1.87 -4.33
C ASP A 58 3.22 -2.92 -3.31
N PHE A 59 4.31 -2.63 -2.60
CA PHE A 59 4.70 -3.31 -1.37
C PHE A 59 3.99 -2.68 -0.18
N CYS A 60 3.38 -3.52 0.65
CA CYS A 60 2.90 -3.16 1.97
C CYS A 60 4.08 -3.03 2.92
N GLU A 61 4.34 -1.79 3.35
CA GLU A 61 5.28 -1.45 4.43
C GLU A 61 6.67 -2.13 4.31
N PRO A 62 7.41 -1.86 3.22
CA PRO A 62 8.73 -2.46 2.98
C PRO A 62 9.73 -2.21 4.12
N GLN A 63 9.52 -1.17 4.94
CA GLN A 63 10.36 -0.88 6.10
C GLN A 63 10.28 -1.94 7.21
N TRP A 64 9.36 -2.91 7.17
CA TRP A 64 9.36 -4.03 8.13
C TRP A 64 10.63 -4.86 8.07
N VAL A 65 11.36 -4.85 6.94
CA VAL A 65 12.70 -5.46 6.85
C VAL A 65 13.68 -4.88 7.89
N LEU A 66 13.49 -3.62 8.29
CA LEU A 66 14.29 -2.94 9.31
C LEU A 66 13.61 -2.95 10.68
N ALA A 67 12.29 -2.70 10.71
CA ALA A 67 11.53 -2.52 11.95
C ALA A 67 11.11 -3.84 12.63
N GLY A 68 10.96 -4.92 11.87
CA GLY A 68 10.53 -6.25 12.34
C GLY A 68 9.09 -6.32 12.87
N ARG A 69 8.30 -5.26 12.72
CA ARG A 69 6.91 -5.19 13.22
C ARG A 69 6.08 -4.16 12.46
N ALA A 70 4.77 -4.37 12.45
CA ALA A 70 3.81 -3.41 11.95
C ALA A 70 3.47 -2.35 13.02
N GLU A 71 3.68 -1.07 12.71
CA GLU A 71 3.30 0.02 13.63
C GLU A 71 1.80 0.33 13.56
N LEU A 72 1.24 0.23 12.36
CA LEU A 72 -0.17 0.50 12.08
C LEU A 72 -0.80 -0.69 11.37
N PRO A 73 -2.12 -0.91 11.55
CA PRO A 73 -2.81 -1.97 10.86
C PRO A 73 -2.88 -1.71 9.35
N ILE A 74 -2.84 -2.80 8.58
CA ILE A 74 -3.17 -2.80 7.16
C ILE A 74 -4.41 -3.66 6.97
N VAL A 75 -5.43 -3.13 6.29
CA VAL A 75 -6.69 -3.83 6.03
C VAL A 75 -7.01 -3.85 4.55
N ALA A 76 -7.55 -4.98 4.09
CA ALA A 76 -8.01 -5.12 2.72
C ALA A 76 -9.30 -4.30 2.50
N LEU A 77 -9.29 -3.41 1.49
CA LEU A 77 -10.46 -2.63 1.07
C LEU A 77 -11.34 -3.40 0.08
N THR A 78 -10.73 -4.34 -0.66
CA THR A 78 -11.40 -5.34 -1.49
C THR A 78 -10.88 -6.72 -1.12
N ASP A 79 -11.35 -7.78 -1.78
CA ASP A 79 -10.58 -9.03 -1.76
C ASP A 79 -9.19 -8.77 -2.38
N VAL A 80 -8.16 -9.33 -1.76
CA VAL A 80 -6.75 -9.11 -2.12
C VAL A 80 -6.06 -10.45 -2.36
N ILE A 81 -5.22 -10.48 -3.40
CA ILE A 81 -4.21 -11.52 -3.62
C ILE A 81 -2.86 -10.83 -3.52
N ALA A 82 -1.97 -11.36 -2.70
CA ALA A 82 -0.64 -10.82 -2.51
C ALA A 82 0.44 -11.90 -2.54
N THR A 83 1.59 -11.56 -3.10
CA THR A 83 2.81 -12.36 -3.00
C THR A 83 3.39 -12.10 -1.62
N GLU A 84 3.62 -13.17 -0.86
CA GLU A 84 4.19 -13.11 0.48
C GLU A 84 5.70 -13.36 0.43
N ILE A 85 6.48 -12.31 0.70
CA ILE A 85 7.94 -12.29 0.58
C ILE A 85 8.56 -12.41 1.98
N PRO A 86 9.21 -13.52 2.35
CA PRO A 86 9.90 -13.64 3.64
C PRO A 86 10.99 -12.58 3.78
N LEU A 87 11.06 -11.87 4.90
CA LEU A 87 12.10 -10.84 5.09
C LEU A 87 13.52 -11.41 5.01
N GLY A 88 13.70 -12.65 5.44
CA GLY A 88 14.98 -13.35 5.37
C GLY A 88 15.46 -13.66 3.94
N SER A 89 14.59 -13.59 2.91
CA SER A 89 14.99 -13.81 1.51
C SER A 89 15.50 -12.54 0.82
N ILE A 90 15.20 -11.35 1.37
CA ILE A 90 15.36 -10.06 0.69
C ILE A 90 16.83 -9.66 0.46
N GLY A 91 17.77 -10.28 1.18
CA GLY A 91 19.22 -10.08 1.00
C GLY A 91 19.99 -11.38 0.69
N GLY A 92 19.32 -12.37 0.08
CA GLY A 92 19.92 -13.63 -0.33
C GLY A 92 20.86 -13.50 -1.55
N ASP A 93 20.89 -14.53 -2.41
CA ASP A 93 21.87 -14.69 -3.51
C ASP A 93 21.91 -13.57 -4.58
N SER A 94 21.04 -12.55 -4.52
CA SER A 94 21.06 -11.43 -5.46
C SER A 94 20.72 -10.08 -4.81
N ASP A 95 21.37 -9.01 -5.30
CA ASP A 95 21.11 -7.62 -4.91
C ASP A 95 19.75 -7.10 -5.44
N GLU A 96 19.10 -7.84 -6.34
CA GLU A 96 17.86 -7.41 -6.99
C GLU A 96 16.72 -7.21 -5.99
N GLY A 97 16.59 -8.10 -4.99
CA GLY A 97 15.55 -8.00 -3.95
C GLY A 97 15.72 -6.77 -3.07
N VAL A 98 16.96 -6.45 -2.69
CA VAL A 98 17.31 -5.26 -1.92
C VAL A 98 16.99 -3.99 -2.72
N SER A 99 17.33 -3.96 -4.02
CA SER A 99 17.04 -2.81 -4.89
C SER A 99 15.53 -2.60 -5.06
N GLU A 100 14.75 -3.65 -5.36
CA GLU A 100 13.29 -3.58 -5.54
C GLU A 100 12.62 -3.05 -4.26
N LEU A 101 13.04 -3.54 -3.08
CA LEU A 101 12.47 -3.10 -1.81
C LEU A 101 12.87 -1.67 -1.45
N THR A 102 14.11 -1.27 -1.74
CA THR A 102 14.60 0.10 -1.48
C THR A 102 13.87 1.12 -2.36
N GLU A 103 13.65 0.81 -3.63
CA GLU A 103 12.83 1.62 -4.53
C GLU A 103 11.39 1.75 -4.03
N ALA A 104 10.80 0.65 -3.54
CA ALA A 104 9.46 0.66 -2.97
C ALA A 104 9.38 1.53 -1.70
N LEU A 105 10.38 1.47 -0.83
CA LEU A 105 10.48 2.30 0.36
C LEU A 105 10.53 3.80 0.00
N MET A 106 11.39 4.17 -0.94
CA MET A 106 11.50 5.57 -1.40
C MET A 106 10.23 6.05 -2.08
N THR A 107 9.58 5.20 -2.87
CA THR A 107 8.29 5.50 -3.51
C THR A 107 7.20 5.78 -2.45
N ASN A 108 7.12 4.94 -1.42
CA ASN A 108 6.16 5.11 -0.32
C ASN A 108 6.45 6.38 0.50
N PHE A 109 7.73 6.71 0.73
CA PHE A 109 8.12 7.95 1.41
C PHE A 109 7.73 9.20 0.62
N ASN A 110 8.02 9.24 -0.68
CA ASN A 110 7.68 10.36 -1.55
C ASN A 110 6.16 10.58 -1.62
N ARG A 111 5.39 9.49 -1.74
CA ARG A 111 3.92 9.54 -1.75
C ARG A 111 3.36 10.14 -0.45
N GLN A 112 3.90 9.73 0.70
CA GLN A 112 3.50 10.30 1.99
C GLN A 112 3.86 11.78 2.09
N SER A 113 5.03 12.18 1.57
CA SER A 113 5.44 13.59 1.52
C SER A 113 4.50 14.42 0.64
N ASP A 114 4.08 13.90 -0.51
CA ASP A 114 3.09 14.54 -1.38
C ASP A 114 1.73 14.69 -0.69
N TRP A 115 1.31 13.69 0.08
CA TRP A 115 0.07 13.75 0.87
C TRP A 115 0.14 14.81 1.98
N ILE A 116 1.29 14.96 2.65
CA ILE A 116 1.51 16.03 3.64
C ILE A 116 1.35 17.41 2.98
N VAL A 117 1.96 17.62 1.80
CA VAL A 117 1.81 18.87 1.04
C VAL A 117 0.36 19.08 0.62
N SER A 118 -0.31 18.03 0.16
CA SER A 118 -1.73 18.05 -0.22
C SER A 118 -2.62 18.51 0.95
N LEU A 119 -2.41 17.95 2.14
CA LEU A 119 -3.11 18.33 3.36
C LEU A 119 -2.85 19.80 3.72
N GLY A 120 -1.60 20.26 3.65
CA GLY A 120 -1.26 21.64 4.05
C GLY A 120 -1.67 22.71 3.05
N ARG A 121 -1.71 22.41 1.74
CA ARG A 121 -1.73 23.45 0.69
C ARG A 121 -2.85 23.34 -0.33
N ARG A 122 -3.57 22.22 -0.42
CA ARG A 122 -4.67 22.04 -1.40
C ARG A 122 -6.03 22.22 -0.74
N SER A 123 -6.97 22.79 -1.49
CA SER A 123 -8.39 22.77 -1.15
C SER A 123 -8.93 21.32 -1.12
N ALA A 124 -10.07 21.09 -0.49
CA ALA A 124 -10.70 19.77 -0.43
C ALA A 124 -10.88 19.14 -1.83
N SER A 125 -11.40 19.91 -2.79
CA SER A 125 -11.51 19.45 -4.18
C SER A 125 -10.16 19.16 -4.84
N GLY A 126 -9.15 19.99 -4.55
CA GLY A 126 -7.79 19.80 -5.03
C GLY A 126 -7.12 18.53 -4.48
N ARG A 127 -7.42 18.14 -3.23
CA ARG A 127 -6.95 16.89 -2.62
C ARG A 127 -7.57 15.66 -3.29
N ILE A 128 -8.89 15.68 -3.52
CA ILE A 128 -9.61 14.60 -4.22
C ILE A 128 -9.11 14.45 -5.66
N ALA A 129 -8.94 15.57 -6.38
CA ALA A 129 -8.42 15.53 -7.74
C ALA A 129 -6.98 14.96 -7.80
N ALA A 130 -6.13 15.36 -6.85
CA ALA A 130 -4.77 14.82 -6.73
C ALA A 130 -4.78 13.31 -6.43
N LEU A 131 -5.68 12.84 -5.54
CA LEU A 131 -5.85 11.42 -5.24
C LEU A 131 -6.17 10.60 -6.49
N PHE A 132 -7.16 11.04 -7.26
CA PHE A 132 -7.59 10.32 -8.45
C PHE A 132 -6.52 10.34 -9.55
N ALA A 133 -5.80 11.45 -9.71
CA ALA A 133 -4.67 11.52 -10.63
C ALA A 133 -3.53 10.56 -10.22
N GLU A 134 -3.20 10.51 -8.92
CA GLU A 134 -2.19 9.59 -8.39
C GLU A 134 -2.59 8.12 -8.63
N ILE A 135 -3.81 7.75 -8.27
CA ILE A 135 -4.38 6.41 -8.49
C ILE A 135 -4.32 6.02 -9.96
N TYR A 136 -4.79 6.89 -10.84
CA TYR A 136 -4.81 6.65 -12.28
C TYR A 136 -3.39 6.39 -12.81
N ASN A 137 -2.44 7.26 -12.45
CA ASN A 137 -1.05 7.14 -12.88
C ASN A 137 -0.40 5.84 -12.38
N ARG A 138 -0.70 5.41 -11.15
CA ARG A 138 -0.21 4.15 -10.59
C ARG A 138 -0.75 2.94 -11.34
N LEU A 139 -2.06 2.89 -11.57
CA LEU A 139 -2.67 1.81 -12.33
C LEU A 139 -2.16 1.78 -13.77
N GLN A 140 -1.90 2.96 -14.38
CA GLN A 140 -1.44 3.06 -15.75
C GLN A 140 -0.03 2.49 -15.90
N ARG A 141 0.89 2.86 -15.00
CA ARG A 141 2.27 2.36 -14.99
C ARG A 141 2.34 0.84 -14.87
N ASN A 142 1.40 0.24 -14.13
CA ASN A 142 1.33 -1.20 -13.93
C ASN A 142 0.60 -1.94 -15.07
N GLY A 143 0.23 -1.24 -16.16
CA GLY A 143 -0.49 -1.83 -17.31
C GLY A 143 -1.91 -2.29 -16.95
N ARG A 144 -2.47 -1.78 -15.85
CA ARG A 144 -3.72 -2.24 -15.24
C ARG A 144 -4.88 -1.26 -15.39
N VAL A 145 -4.71 -0.18 -16.15
CA VAL A 145 -5.83 0.68 -16.53
C VAL A 145 -6.66 -0.01 -17.60
N ARG A 146 -7.88 -0.36 -17.22
CA ARG A 146 -8.98 -0.58 -18.16
C ARG A 146 -9.81 0.70 -18.22
N GLN A 147 -10.43 0.97 -19.36
CA GLN A 147 -11.38 2.08 -19.52
C GLN A 147 -12.79 1.49 -19.47
N PRO A 148 -13.67 1.93 -18.54
CA PRO A 148 -13.42 2.94 -17.50
C PRO A 148 -12.52 2.41 -16.37
N CYS A 149 -11.71 3.30 -15.80
CA CYS A 149 -10.85 2.98 -14.65
C CYS A 149 -11.71 2.83 -13.39
N THR A 150 -11.78 1.61 -12.84
CA THR A 150 -12.59 1.34 -11.66
C THR A 150 -11.78 1.60 -10.39
N ILE A 151 -12.26 2.53 -9.56
CA ILE A 151 -11.66 2.88 -8.26
C ILE A 151 -12.59 2.33 -7.17
N PRO A 152 -12.20 1.28 -6.42
CA PRO A 152 -13.06 0.61 -5.45
C PRO A 152 -13.05 1.32 -4.08
N LEU A 153 -12.94 2.64 -4.06
CA LEU A 153 -12.99 3.44 -2.84
C LEU A 153 -14.41 3.97 -2.63
N THR A 154 -14.94 3.82 -1.41
CA THR A 154 -16.19 4.47 -1.03
C THR A 154 -15.97 5.96 -0.77
N GLN A 155 -17.05 6.74 -0.68
CA GLN A 155 -16.96 8.13 -0.24
C GLN A 155 -16.37 8.24 1.17
N GLN A 156 -16.66 7.28 2.04
CA GLN A 156 -16.09 7.22 3.39
C GLN A 156 -14.58 6.95 3.33
N ASP A 157 -14.11 6.05 2.48
CA ASP A 157 -12.66 5.81 2.34
C ASP A 157 -11.94 7.07 1.84
N ILE A 158 -12.54 7.81 0.90
CA ILE A 158 -11.97 9.08 0.40
C ILE A 158 -11.97 10.14 1.52
N ALA A 159 -13.04 10.20 2.33
CA ALA A 159 -13.09 11.06 3.49
C ALA A 159 -11.98 10.70 4.48
N ASP A 160 -11.82 9.42 4.81
CA ASP A 160 -10.80 8.95 5.74
C ASP A 160 -9.36 9.21 5.24
N VAL A 161 -9.13 9.44 3.95
CA VAL A 161 -7.82 9.89 3.43
C VAL A 161 -7.58 11.38 3.71
N TRP A 162 -8.60 12.24 3.69
CA TRP A 162 -8.45 13.70 3.68
C TRP A 162 -9.08 14.48 4.84
N ALA A 163 -9.87 13.82 5.69
CA ALA A 163 -10.65 14.42 6.78
C ALA A 163 -9.83 14.76 8.03
#